data_AF-A0A377N789-F1
#
_entry.id   AF-A0A377N789-F1
#
_cell.length_a   1.000
_cell.length_b   1.000
_cell.length_c   1.000
_cell.angle_alpha   90.00
_cell.angle_beta   90.00
_cell.angle_gamma   90.00
#
_symmetry.space_group_name_H-M   'P 1'
#
loop_
_entity.id
_entity.type
_entity.pdbx_description
1 polymer ?
#
loop_
_entity_poly.entity_id
_entity_poly.type
_entity_poly.pdbx_seq_one_letter_code
_entity_poly.pdbx_strand_id
1 'polypeptide(L)'
;MDAETIRWLVGLFITFLASSVVMTVKNPNFYLKVISSIYFKIIFSLGFCTYLIYKSLNFFSDSLQEKMNGADKAITIIKDTWDSYSLALLWVGLIILILSFHWLALEVVAKATNNYNKNKN
;
A
#
# COMPACT_ATOMS: atom_id res chain seq x y z
N MET A 1 16.92 -8.22 -5.66
CA MET A 1 15.90 -9.29 -5.53
C MET A 1 15.87 -10.04 -6.84
N ASP A 2 15.99 -11.36 -6.84
CA ASP A 2 15.98 -12.14 -8.08
C ASP A 2 14.56 -12.29 -8.63
N ALA A 3 14.47 -12.65 -9.91
CA ALA A 3 13.18 -12.73 -10.62
C ALA A 3 12.25 -13.80 -10.02
N GLU A 4 12.81 -14.84 -9.42
CA GLU A 4 12.06 -15.92 -8.78
C GLU A 4 11.35 -15.44 -7.50
N THR A 5 12.06 -14.71 -6.63
CA THR A 5 11.46 -14.12 -5.42
C THR A 5 10.34 -13.16 -5.77
N ILE A 6 10.51 -12.32 -6.80
CA ILE A 6 9.46 -11.39 -7.27
C ILE A 6 8.21 -12.16 -7.70
N ARG A 7 8.37 -13.25 -8.47
CA ARG A 7 7.23 -14.08 -8.92
C ARG A 7 6.48 -14.70 -7.77
N TRP A 8 7.18 -15.25 -6.78
CA TRP A 8 6.55 -15.82 -5.59
C TRP A 8 5.75 -14.79 -4.80
N LEU A 9 6.31 -13.59 -4.58
CA LEU A 9 5.63 -12.51 -3.88
C LEU A 9 4.36 -12.05 -4.62
N VAL A 10 4.43 -11.93 -5.95
CA VAL A 10 3.25 -11.60 -6.77
C VAL A 10 2.20 -12.70 -6.69
N GLY A 11 2.61 -13.97 -6.74
CA GLY A 11 1.69 -15.10 -6.59
C GLY A 11 0.95 -15.07 -5.25
N LEU A 12 1.68 -14.93 -4.14
CA LEU A 12 1.10 -14.82 -2.80
C LEU A 12 0.14 -13.62 -2.70
N PHE A 13 0.51 -12.49 -3.28
CA PHE A 13 -0.32 -11.30 -3.30
C PHE A 13 -1.65 -11.54 -4.04
N ILE A 14 -1.61 -12.12 -5.24
CA ILE A 14 -2.81 -12.43 -6.02
C ILE A 14 -3.70 -13.45 -5.28
N THR A 15 -3.11 -14.49 -4.69
CA THR A 15 -3.85 -15.48 -3.90
C THR A 15 -4.55 -14.84 -2.70
N PHE A 16 -3.90 -13.91 -2.01
CA PHE A 16 -4.52 -13.14 -0.92
C PHE A 16 -5.73 -12.34 -1.42
N LEU A 17 -5.58 -11.60 -2.53
CA LEU A 17 -6.68 -10.82 -3.11
C LEU A 17 -7.86 -11.73 -3.47
N ALA A 18 -7.63 -12.84 -4.17
CA ALA A 18 -8.68 -13.77 -4.56
C ALA A 18 -9.38 -14.40 -3.35
N SER A 19 -8.61 -14.84 -2.35
CA SER A 19 -9.16 -15.45 -1.12
C SER A 19 -10.04 -14.48 -0.34
N SER A 20 -9.64 -13.21 -0.28
CA SER A 20 -10.42 -12.18 0.41
C SER A 20 -11.77 -11.88 -0.29
N VAL A 21 -11.84 -11.98 -1.63
CA VAL A 21 -13.10 -11.87 -2.38
C VAL A 21 -14.03 -13.02 -2.02
N VAL A 22 -13.52 -14.26 -2.06
CA VAL A 22 -14.31 -15.46 -1.73
C VAL A 22 -14.85 -15.37 -0.30
N MET A 23 -14.02 -14.97 0.66
CA MET A 23 -14.43 -14.77 2.05
C MET A 23 -15.53 -13.71 2.16
N THR A 24 -15.36 -12.57 1.47
CA THR A 24 -16.31 -11.46 1.48
C THR A 24 -17.67 -11.85 0.92
N VAL A 25 -17.70 -12.60 -0.19
CA VAL A 25 -18.95 -13.08 -0.79
C VAL A 25 -19.63 -14.13 0.09
N LYS A 26 -18.87 -15.05 0.70
CA LYS A 26 -19.44 -16.08 1.59
C LYS A 26 -19.97 -15.49 2.89
N ASN A 27 -19.31 -14.47 3.44
CA ASN A 27 -19.62 -13.90 4.75
C ASN A 27 -19.67 -12.36 4.73
N PRO A 28 -20.60 -11.75 3.97
CA PRO A 28 -20.59 -10.30 3.74
C PRO A 28 -20.84 -9.48 5.01
N ASN A 29 -21.70 -9.97 5.91
CA ASN A 29 -21.97 -9.29 7.19
C ASN A 29 -20.75 -9.30 8.12
N PHE A 30 -20.01 -10.42 8.17
CA PHE A 30 -18.79 -10.51 8.97
C PHE A 30 -17.71 -9.59 8.40
N TYR A 31 -17.56 -9.58 7.07
CA TYR A 31 -16.63 -8.65 6.41
C TYR A 31 -16.95 -7.21 6.76
N LEU A 32 -18.19 -6.75 6.55
CA LEU A 32 -18.57 -5.34 6.80
C LEU A 32 -18.43 -4.94 8.27
N LYS A 33 -18.82 -5.81 9.21
CA LYS A 33 -18.84 -5.47 10.64
C LYS A 33 -17.45 -5.56 11.30
N VAL A 34 -16.60 -6.46 10.84
CA VAL A 34 -15.34 -6.78 11.53
C VAL A 34 -14.14 -6.43 10.65
N ILE A 35 -14.07 -7.02 9.45
CA ILE A 35 -12.86 -6.99 8.63
C ILE A 35 -12.65 -5.65 7.93
N SER A 36 -13.69 -5.02 7.39
CA SER A 36 -13.58 -3.79 6.58
C SER A 36 -12.87 -2.68 7.35
N SER A 37 -13.23 -2.45 8.61
CA SER A 37 -12.62 -1.41 9.44
C SER A 37 -11.14 -1.68 9.76
N ILE A 38 -10.78 -2.94 10.00
CA ILE A 38 -9.40 -3.36 10.28
C ILE A 38 -8.56 -3.18 9.01
N TYR A 39 -9.08 -3.62 7.86
CA TYR A 39 -8.41 -3.50 6.59
C TYR A 39 -8.14 -2.04 6.24
N PHE A 40 -9.16 -1.17 6.37
CA PHE A 40 -8.98 0.27 6.17
C PHE A 40 -7.91 0.86 7.10
N LYS A 41 -7.95 0.52 8.40
CA LYS A 41 -6.95 1.01 9.37
C LYS A 41 -5.53 0.60 8.99
N ILE A 42 -5.33 -0.62 8.52
CA ILE A 42 -4.02 -1.11 8.07
C ILE A 42 -3.55 -0.30 6.86
N ILE A 43 -4.38 -0.16 5.83
CA ILE A 43 -4.06 0.62 4.62
C ILE A 43 -3.72 2.07 5.00
N PHE A 44 -4.57 2.69 5.81
CA PHE A 44 -4.40 4.07 6.24
C PHE A 44 -3.11 4.27 7.04
N SER A 45 -2.83 3.38 8.00
CA SER A 45 -1.63 3.45 8.83
C SER A 45 -0.36 3.26 7.98
N LEU A 46 -0.35 2.29 7.07
CA LEU A 46 0.77 2.08 6.15
C LEU A 46 0.97 3.29 5.22
N GLY A 47 -0.12 3.84 4.68
CA GLY A 47 -0.09 5.05 3.85
C GLY A 47 0.47 6.25 4.61
N PHE A 48 0.00 6.48 5.83
CA PHE A 48 0.46 7.56 6.68
C PHE A 48 1.93 7.41 7.06
N CYS A 49 2.37 6.20 7.47
CA CYS A 49 3.78 5.93 7.75
C CYS A 49 4.67 6.14 6.52
N THR A 50 4.24 5.67 5.35
CA THR A 50 4.98 5.85 4.08
C THR A 50 5.12 7.34 3.74
N TYR A 51 4.05 8.11 3.93
CA TYR A 51 4.07 9.56 3.76
C TYR A 51 5.03 10.26 4.73
N LEU A 52 5.01 9.90 6.01
CA LEU A 52 5.91 10.47 7.02
C LEU A 52 7.37 10.14 6.73
N ILE A 53 7.66 8.91 6.32
CA ILE A 53 9.00 8.50 5.90
C ILE A 53 9.44 9.35 4.71
N TYR A 54 8.63 9.43 3.66
CA TYR A 54 8.93 10.26 2.47
C TYR A 54 9.17 11.73 2.82
N LYS A 55 8.35 12.32 3.70
CA LYS A 55 8.52 13.72 4.13
C LYS A 55 9.78 13.94 4.95
N SER A 56 10.03 13.08 5.94
CA SER A 56 11.22 13.16 6.80
C SER A 56 12.49 13.01 5.98
N LEU A 57 12.44 12.09 5.02
CA LEU A 57 13.47 11.87 4.05
C LEU A 57 13.74 13.16 3.25
N ASN A 58 12.76 13.74 2.57
CA ASN A 58 13.00 14.92 1.74
C ASN A 58 13.54 16.10 2.56
N PHE A 59 12.99 16.30 3.76
CA PHE A 59 13.49 17.33 4.68
C PHE A 59 14.97 17.15 5.03
N PHE A 60 15.38 15.92 5.33
CA PHE A 60 16.78 15.61 5.63
C PHE A 60 17.69 15.81 4.40
N SER A 61 17.23 15.38 3.22
CA SER A 61 17.97 15.55 1.96
C SER A 61 18.19 17.03 1.64
N ASP A 62 17.14 17.85 1.74
CA ASP A 62 17.22 19.29 1.48
C ASP A 62 18.18 19.97 2.46
N SER A 63 18.08 19.65 3.76
CA SER A 63 18.97 20.21 4.79
C SER A 63 20.44 19.81 4.60
N LEU A 64 20.70 18.58 4.16
CA LEU A 64 22.06 18.12 3.84
C LEU A 64 22.63 18.86 2.63
N GLN A 65 21.85 18.98 1.56
CA GLN A 65 22.28 19.69 0.35
C GLN A 65 22.63 21.15 0.65
N GLU A 66 21.82 21.83 1.48
CA GLU A 66 22.09 23.20 1.90
C GLU A 66 23.42 23.32 2.68
N LYS A 67 23.72 22.37 3.58
CA LYS A 67 24.95 22.37 4.38
C LYS A 67 26.21 21.98 3.61
N MET A 68 26.06 21.29 2.48
CA MET A 68 27.17 20.84 1.63
C MET A 68 27.45 21.78 0.44
N ASN A 69 26.98 23.02 0.51
CA ASN A 69 27.27 24.06 -0.48
C ASN A 69 28.79 24.12 -0.79
N GLY A 70 29.16 23.83 -2.04
CA GLY A 70 30.54 23.83 -2.53
C GLY A 70 31.22 22.45 -2.65
N ALA A 71 30.55 21.35 -2.27
CA ALA A 71 31.06 19.99 -2.41
C ALA A 71 30.24 19.17 -3.42
N ASP A 72 30.33 19.52 -4.70
CA ASP A 72 29.51 18.95 -5.79
C ASP A 72 29.51 17.40 -5.83
N LYS A 73 30.67 16.78 -5.55
CA LYS A 73 30.77 15.30 -5.49
C LYS A 73 29.94 14.68 -4.36
N ALA A 74 29.83 15.35 -3.22
CA ALA A 74 29.04 14.87 -2.10
C ALA A 74 27.53 15.02 -2.38
N ILE A 75 27.13 16.10 -3.05
CA ILE A 75 25.74 16.34 -3.47
C ILE A 75 25.27 15.26 -4.48
N THR A 76 26.12 14.86 -5.43
CA THR A 76 25.77 13.81 -6.41
C THR A 76 25.53 12.45 -5.75
N ILE A 77 26.38 12.05 -4.79
CA ILE A 77 26.20 10.76 -4.07
C ILE A 77 24.89 10.74 -3.28
N ILE A 78 24.52 11.87 -2.69
CA ILE A 78 23.25 12.02 -1.96
C ILE A 78 22.06 11.87 -2.90
N LYS A 79 22.12 12.50 -4.09
CA LYS A 79 21.07 12.38 -5.11
C LYS A 79 20.92 10.95 -5.64
N ASP A 80 22.02 10.27 -5.97
CA ASP A 80 21.95 8.88 -6.45
C ASP A 80 21.38 7.92 -5.41
N THR A 81 21.76 8.12 -4.15
CA THR A 81 21.19 7.38 -3.02
C THR A 81 19.70 7.70 -2.86
N TRP A 82 19.32 8.96 -3.10
CA TRP A 82 17.95 9.44 -3.00
C TRP A 82 16.99 8.81 -4.00
N ASP A 83 17.42 8.71 -5.25
CA ASP A 83 16.59 8.17 -6.32
C ASP A 83 16.22 6.71 -6.06
N SER A 84 17.12 5.93 -5.46
CA SER A 84 16.85 4.55 -5.06
C SER A 84 15.76 4.47 -3.98
N TYR A 85 15.82 5.31 -2.94
CA TYR A 85 14.80 5.35 -1.89
C TYR A 85 13.46 5.88 -2.40
N SER A 86 13.49 6.89 -3.26
CA SER A 86 12.30 7.45 -3.91
C SER A 86 11.56 6.39 -4.74
N LEU A 87 12.30 5.61 -5.54
CA LEU A 87 11.74 4.51 -6.32
C LEU A 87 11.11 3.44 -5.43
N ALA A 88 11.78 3.05 -4.34
CA ALA A 88 11.24 2.07 -3.40
C ALA A 88 9.93 2.56 -2.74
N LEU A 89 9.88 3.82 -2.31
CA LEU A 89 8.68 4.42 -1.73
C LEU A 89 7.53 4.54 -2.74
N LEU A 90 7.84 4.80 -4.01
CA LEU A 90 6.84 4.78 -5.09
C LEU A 90 6.20 3.39 -5.26
N TRP A 91 7.01 2.32 -5.24
CA TRP A 91 6.48 0.96 -5.29
C TRP A 91 5.60 0.62 -4.08
N VAL A 92 6.01 1.03 -2.87
CA VAL A 92 5.18 0.86 -1.66
C VAL A 92 3.88 1.65 -1.79
N GLY A 93 3.93 2.90 -2.27
CA GLY A 93 2.76 3.72 -2.53
C GLY A 93 1.79 3.09 -3.53
N LEU A 94 2.31 2.49 -4.60
CA LEU A 94 1.50 1.77 -5.59
C LEU A 94 0.79 0.56 -4.98
N ILE A 95 1.47 -0.22 -4.14
CA ILE A 95 0.87 -1.37 -3.44
C ILE A 95 -0.26 -0.90 -2.52
N ILE A 96 -0.05 0.19 -1.76
CA ILE A 96 -1.06 0.77 -0.87
C ILE A 96 -2.27 1.25 -1.69
N LEU A 97 -2.04 1.85 -2.86
CA LEU A 97 -3.10 2.26 -3.76
C LEU A 97 -3.93 1.06 -4.27
N ILE A 98 -3.27 -0.01 -4.72
CA ILE A 98 -3.95 -1.25 -5.16
C ILE A 98 -4.78 -1.83 -4.02
N LEU A 99 -4.23 -1.91 -2.80
CA LEU A 99 -4.96 -2.39 -1.63
C LEU A 99 -6.16 -1.50 -1.27
N SER A 100 -6.06 -0.19 -1.49
CA SER A 100 -7.16 0.76 -1.29
C SER A 100 -8.31 0.49 -2.24
N PHE A 101 -8.01 0.31 -3.53
CA PHE A 101 -9.02 -0.06 -4.53
C PHE A 101 -9.62 -1.43 -4.25
N HIS A 102 -8.80 -2.39 -3.82
CA HIS A 102 -9.28 -3.71 -3.45
C HIS A 102 -10.23 -3.66 -2.25
N TRP A 103 -9.89 -2.92 -1.19
CA TRP A 103 -10.78 -2.72 -0.04
C TRP A 103 -12.11 -2.09 -0.45
N LEU A 104 -12.10 -1.05 -1.31
CA LEU A 104 -13.31 -0.44 -1.84
C LEU A 104 -14.15 -1.43 -2.65
N ALA A 105 -13.52 -2.23 -3.51
CA ALA A 105 -14.20 -3.26 -4.29
C ALA A 105 -14.88 -4.30 -3.39
N LEU A 106 -14.17 -4.77 -2.36
CA LEU A 106 -14.73 -5.70 -1.37
C LEU A 106 -15.90 -5.07 -0.59
N GLU A 107 -15.82 -3.80 -0.20
CA GLU A 107 -16.93 -3.06 0.41
C GLU A 107 -18.19 -3.06 -0.46
N VAL A 108 -18.03 -2.74 -1.75
CA VAL A 108 -19.13 -2.73 -2.72
C VAL A 108 -19.72 -4.12 -2.87
N VAL A 109 -18.87 -5.14 -3.09
CA VAL A 109 -19.31 -6.53 -3.22
C VAL A 109 -20.04 -6.99 -1.97
N ALA A 110 -19.50 -6.75 -0.78
CA ALA A 110 -20.12 -7.17 0.47
C ALA A 110 -21.50 -6.53 0.67
N LYS A 111 -21.64 -5.23 0.40
CA LYS A 111 -22.92 -4.52 0.49
C LYS A 111 -23.93 -5.08 -0.52
N ALA A 112 -23.51 -5.29 -1.77
CA ALA A 112 -24.37 -5.85 -2.81
C ALA A 112 -24.86 -7.26 -2.44
N THR A 113 -23.95 -8.14 -2.02
CA THR A 113 -24.28 -9.51 -1.59
C THR A 113 -25.20 -9.50 -0.36
N ASN A 114 -24.94 -8.64 0.64
CA ASN A 114 -25.79 -8.55 1.82
C ASN A 114 -27.22 -8.11 1.49
N ASN A 115 -27.37 -7.12 0.61
CA ASN A 115 -28.68 -6.64 0.17
C ASN A 115 -29.42 -7.71 -0.64
N TYR A 116 -28.72 -8.41 -1.53
CA TYR A 116 -29.30 -9.53 -2.28
C TYR A 116 -29.80 -10.64 -1.33
N ASN A 117 -28.99 -11.03 -0.35
CA ASN A 117 -29.37 -12.06 0.62
C ASN A 117 -30.56 -11.63 1.50
N LYS A 118 -30.65 -10.36 1.87
CA LYS A 118 -31.79 -9.81 2.62
C LYS A 118 -33.09 -9.79 1.83
N ASN A 119 -33.03 -9.54 0.51
CA ASN A 119 -34.21 -9.49 -0.35
C ASN A 119 -34.71 -10.89 -0.77
N LYS A 120 -33.90 -11.93 -0.56
CA LYS A 120 -34.24 -13.33 -0.89
C LYS A 120 -34.93 -14.06 0.27
N ASN A 121 -34.78 -13.57 1.49
CA ASN A 121 -35.42 -14.09 2.71
C ASN A 121 -36.64 -13.26 3.07
#